data_AF-A0A3D0CEB1-F1
#
_entry.id   AF-A0A3D0CEB1-F1
#
_cell.length_a   1.000
_cell.length_b   1.000
_cell.length_c   1.000
_cell.angle_alpha   90.00
_cell.angle_beta   90.00
_cell.angle_gamma   90.00
#
_symmetry.space_group_name_H-M   'P 1'
#
loop_
_entity.id
_entity.type
_entity.pdbx_description
1 polymer ?
#
loop_
_entity_poly.entity_id
_entity_poly.type
_entity_poly.pdbx_seq_one_letter_code
_entity_poly.pdbx_strand_id
1 'polypeptide(L)'
;MNFYAARQPILDKNKKLFAYELLFRDSIDNVFPDIDGDEATSKMIEASQFNMGISEFTGNKPAFINFTLETLKQGYPEMLEPDEVVVEILETIKPGKQLLAYCKDLHKKGYTLALDDYEHQSVWAHFYPYIKIIKIDIQLSGLDEIREVLKATKDYPHIKMLAEKVETYEEYDQMFQLGFDYFQGYFFAKPEMIKTKNLSPSQMAMA
;
A
#
# COMPACT_ATOMS: atom_id res chain seq x y z
N MET A 1 -5.73 -23.58 6.78
CA MET A 1 -4.62 -23.04 5.96
C MET A 1 -3.82 -22.11 6.87
N ASN A 2 -2.50 -22.01 6.71
CA ASN A 2 -1.73 -20.97 7.41
C ASN A 2 -1.56 -19.80 6.44
N PHE A 3 -1.86 -18.58 6.87
CA PHE A 3 -1.56 -17.38 6.11
C PHE A 3 -0.27 -16.75 6.66
N TYR A 4 0.60 -16.33 5.76
CA TYR A 4 1.84 -15.65 6.10
C TYR A 4 1.83 -14.29 5.42
N ALA A 5 1.96 -13.25 6.22
CA ALA A 5 2.13 -11.89 5.74
C ALA A 5 3.29 -11.27 6.51
N ALA A 6 4.18 -10.59 5.80
CA ALA A 6 5.04 -9.61 6.41
C ALA A 6 4.27 -8.29 6.48
N ARG A 7 4.42 -7.56 7.58
CA ARG A 7 3.98 -6.16 7.64
C ARG A 7 5.19 -5.25 7.72
N GLN A 8 5.13 -4.10 7.05
CA GLN A 8 6.15 -3.06 7.19
C GLN A 8 5.50 -1.76 7.67
N PRO A 9 6.02 -1.13 8.73
CA PRO A 9 5.40 0.08 9.26
C PRO A 9 5.66 1.29 8.36
N ILE A 10 4.62 2.10 8.23
CA ILE A 10 4.67 3.43 7.61
C ILE A 10 4.51 4.44 8.73
N LEU A 11 5.45 5.39 8.82
CA LEU A 11 5.49 6.39 9.88
C LEU A 11 5.11 7.78 9.34
N ASP A 12 4.51 8.60 10.20
CA ASP A 12 4.31 10.02 9.91
C ASP A 12 5.61 10.83 10.07
N LYS A 13 5.56 12.10 9.69
CA LYS A 13 6.66 13.06 9.88
C LYS A 13 7.20 13.19 11.32
N ASN A 14 6.41 12.81 12.32
CA ASN A 14 6.79 12.79 13.73
C ASN A 14 7.32 11.41 14.17
N LYS A 15 7.58 10.50 13.23
CA LYS A 15 8.00 9.11 13.45
C LYS A 15 6.98 8.28 14.24
N LYS A 16 5.70 8.66 14.20
CA LYS A 16 4.59 7.88 14.80
C LYS A 16 4.03 6.91 13.78
N LEU A 17 3.68 5.71 14.24
CA LEU A 17 3.05 4.69 13.42
C LEU A 17 1.73 5.20 12.82
N PHE A 18 1.71 5.33 11.50
CA PHE A 18 0.57 5.74 10.71
C PHE A 18 -0.21 4.53 10.21
N ALA A 19 0.48 3.62 9.51
CA ALA A 19 -0.12 2.48 8.83
C ALA A 19 0.88 1.31 8.72
N TYR A 20 0.44 0.21 8.12
CA TYR A 20 1.32 -0.87 7.70
C TYR A 20 1.09 -1.19 6.23
N GLU A 21 2.15 -1.49 5.49
CA GLU A 21 2.04 -2.22 4.23
C GLU A 21 2.04 -3.72 4.50
N LEU A 22 1.13 -4.44 3.85
CA LEU A 22 1.02 -5.89 3.96
C LEU A 22 1.60 -6.57 2.73
N LEU A 23 2.67 -7.33 2.95
CA LEU A 23 3.40 -8.10 1.95
C LEU A 23 3.08 -9.58 2.14
N PHE A 24 2.21 -10.13 1.30
CA PHE A 24 1.82 -11.54 1.41
C PHE A 24 2.96 -12.47 0.98
N ARG A 25 3.04 -13.64 1.65
CA ARG A 25 4.08 -14.65 1.46
C ARG A 25 3.46 -16.04 1.48
N ASP A 26 4.04 -16.98 0.73
CA ASP A 26 3.57 -18.37 0.70
C ASP A 26 4.05 -19.20 1.91
N SER A 27 5.13 -18.81 2.59
CA SER A 27 5.67 -19.54 3.75
C SER A 27 6.53 -18.66 4.69
N ILE A 28 6.90 -19.19 5.86
CA ILE A 28 7.79 -18.53 6.85
C ILE A 28 9.22 -18.38 6.33
N ASP A 29 9.72 -19.38 5.62
CA ASP A 29 11.11 -19.43 5.13
C ASP A 29 11.28 -18.75 3.76
N ASN A 30 10.20 -18.23 3.18
CA ASN A 30 10.14 -17.66 1.85
C ASN A 30 10.72 -16.24 1.81
N VAL A 31 12.06 -16.17 1.82
CA VAL A 31 12.84 -14.98 1.46
C VAL A 31 12.58 -14.68 -0.02
N PHE A 32 11.57 -13.83 -0.28
CA PHE A 32 11.13 -13.33 -1.59
C PHE A 32 10.75 -14.40 -2.64
N PRO A 33 9.62 -15.10 -2.49
CA PRO A 33 8.97 -15.75 -3.62
C PRO A 33 8.27 -14.68 -4.48
N ASP A 34 8.42 -14.82 -5.79
CA ASP A 34 7.69 -14.07 -6.81
C ASP A 34 6.28 -14.67 -6.91
N ILE A 35 5.41 -14.31 -5.97
CA ILE A 35 4.00 -14.76 -5.99
C ILE A 35 3.26 -13.87 -6.98
N ASP A 36 2.41 -14.48 -7.80
CA ASP A 36 1.52 -13.72 -8.67
C ASP A 36 0.67 -12.73 -7.84
N GLY A 37 0.67 -11.46 -8.24
CA GLY A 37 0.00 -10.39 -7.49
C GLY A 37 -1.51 -10.61 -7.36
N ASP A 38 -2.13 -11.28 -8.33
CA ASP A 38 -3.55 -11.63 -8.26
C ASP A 38 -3.77 -12.72 -7.21
N GLU A 39 -2.88 -13.72 -7.14
CA GLU A 39 -2.94 -14.79 -6.14
C GLU A 39 -2.74 -14.24 -4.71
N ALA A 40 -1.80 -13.31 -4.52
CA ALA A 40 -1.57 -12.64 -3.24
C ALA A 40 -2.82 -11.88 -2.76
N THR A 41 -3.43 -11.09 -3.64
CA THR A 41 -4.65 -10.33 -3.32
C THR A 41 -5.83 -11.26 -3.07
N SER A 42 -6.00 -12.31 -3.89
CA SER A 42 -7.08 -13.29 -3.73
C SER A 42 -7.00 -13.99 -2.36
N LYS A 43 -5.81 -14.47 -1.99
CA LYS A 43 -5.56 -15.11 -0.68
C LYS A 43 -5.87 -14.17 0.49
N MET A 44 -5.57 -12.88 0.37
CA MET A 44 -5.91 -11.88 1.37
C MET A 44 -7.43 -11.73 1.53
N ILE A 45 -8.16 -11.64 0.42
CA ILE A 45 -9.61 -11.53 0.43
C ILE A 45 -10.25 -12.78 1.03
N GLU A 46 -9.73 -13.97 0.70
CA GLU A 46 -10.18 -15.19 1.36
C GLU A 46 -9.92 -15.10 2.87
N ALA A 47 -8.75 -14.66 3.30
CA ALA A 47 -8.42 -14.50 4.72
C ALA A 47 -9.35 -13.50 5.44
N SER A 48 -9.68 -12.36 4.81
CA SER A 48 -10.58 -11.35 5.40
C SER A 48 -12.02 -11.86 5.52
N GLN A 49 -12.50 -12.64 4.54
CA GLN A 49 -13.84 -13.25 4.58
C GLN A 49 -13.98 -14.33 5.67
N PHE A 50 -12.88 -14.94 6.12
CA PHE A 50 -12.87 -15.96 7.19
C PHE A 50 -12.71 -15.39 8.61
N ASN A 51 -13.11 -14.13 8.84
CA ASN A 51 -13.08 -13.42 10.14
C ASN A 51 -11.68 -13.19 10.73
N MET A 52 -10.63 -13.26 9.92
CA MET A 52 -9.35 -12.68 10.30
C MET A 52 -9.29 -11.27 9.74
N GLY A 53 -9.74 -10.30 10.54
CA GLY A 53 -9.73 -8.90 10.13
C GLY A 53 -8.30 -8.49 9.77
N ILE A 54 -8.13 -7.78 8.67
CA ILE A 54 -6.85 -7.16 8.29
C ILE A 54 -6.31 -6.30 9.45
N SER A 55 -7.23 -5.71 10.22
CA SER A 55 -7.00 -5.03 11.48
C SER A 55 -6.22 -5.84 12.53
N GLU A 56 -6.29 -7.17 12.56
CA GLU A 56 -5.49 -8.01 13.47
C GLU A 56 -4.00 -7.99 13.10
N PHE A 57 -3.69 -7.94 11.79
CA PHE A 57 -2.32 -7.84 11.30
C PHE A 57 -1.74 -6.44 11.50
N THR A 58 -2.57 -5.40 11.43
CA THR A 58 -2.12 -4.00 11.47
C THR A 58 -2.32 -3.32 12.82
N GLY A 59 -2.93 -4.01 13.80
CA GLY A 59 -3.28 -3.40 15.09
C GLY A 59 -4.30 -2.25 14.95
N ASN A 60 -5.33 -2.46 14.12
CA ASN A 60 -6.36 -1.48 13.76
C ASN A 60 -5.82 -0.23 13.03
N LYS A 61 -4.70 -0.37 12.33
CA LYS A 61 -4.17 0.68 11.44
C LYS A 61 -4.54 0.37 9.99
N PRO A 62 -4.63 1.38 9.10
CA PRO A 62 -4.83 1.13 7.69
C PRO A 62 -3.75 0.20 7.13
N ALA A 63 -4.17 -0.74 6.27
CA ALA A 63 -3.31 -1.63 5.53
C ALA A 63 -3.13 -1.12 4.10
N PHE A 64 -1.89 -0.86 3.72
CA PHE A 64 -1.49 -0.61 2.34
C PHE A 64 -1.37 -1.96 1.63
N ILE A 65 -2.12 -2.12 0.55
CA ILE A 65 -2.24 -3.38 -0.18
C ILE A 65 -2.17 -3.09 -1.67
N ASN A 66 -1.31 -3.86 -2.34
CA ASN A 66 -1.13 -3.88 -3.78
C ASN A 66 -2.31 -4.51 -4.52
N PHE A 67 -2.86 -3.77 -5.49
CA PHE A 67 -3.87 -4.26 -6.40
C PHE A 67 -3.40 -4.13 -7.85
N THR A 68 -3.46 -5.25 -8.58
CA THR A 68 -3.27 -5.28 -10.02
C THR A 68 -4.51 -4.74 -10.75
N LEU A 69 -4.41 -4.52 -12.06
CA LEU A 69 -5.58 -4.13 -12.85
C LEU A 69 -6.69 -5.19 -12.82
N GLU A 70 -6.33 -6.48 -12.78
CA GLU A 70 -7.31 -7.56 -12.77
C GLU A 70 -8.01 -7.67 -11.41
N THR A 71 -7.31 -7.48 -10.28
CA THR A 71 -7.95 -7.52 -8.96
C THR A 71 -8.84 -6.29 -8.71
N LEU A 72 -8.46 -5.11 -9.23
CA LEU A 72 -9.33 -3.93 -9.28
C LEU A 72 -10.61 -4.20 -10.08
N LYS A 73 -10.47 -4.82 -11.26
CA LYS A 73 -11.59 -5.18 -12.14
C LYS A 73 -12.53 -6.19 -11.51
N GLN A 74 -12.01 -7.10 -10.69
CA GLN A 74 -12.81 -8.09 -9.97
C GLN A 74 -13.48 -7.52 -8.70
N GLY A 75 -13.21 -6.26 -8.34
CA GLY A 75 -13.82 -5.59 -7.20
C GLY A 75 -13.25 -6.04 -5.85
N TYR A 76 -12.04 -6.59 -5.83
CA TYR A 76 -11.42 -7.08 -4.59
C TYR A 76 -11.24 -6.02 -3.51
N PRO A 77 -10.85 -4.75 -3.81
CA PRO A 77 -10.79 -3.72 -2.77
C PRO A 77 -12.12 -3.54 -2.02
N GLU A 78 -13.24 -3.74 -2.70
CA GLU A 78 -14.58 -3.53 -2.13
C GLU A 78 -15.02 -4.62 -1.15
N MET A 79 -14.26 -5.70 -1.05
CA MET A 79 -14.47 -6.74 -0.05
C MET A 79 -13.85 -6.38 1.31
N LEU A 80 -13.21 -5.22 1.41
CA LEU A 80 -12.61 -4.66 2.62
C LEU A 80 -13.28 -3.33 2.98
N GLU A 81 -13.28 -2.97 4.26
CA GLU A 81 -13.84 -1.70 4.70
C GLU A 81 -12.93 -0.52 4.29
N PRO A 82 -13.49 0.61 3.78
CA PRO A 82 -12.69 1.73 3.26
C PRO A 82 -11.72 2.38 4.26
N ASP A 83 -11.95 2.25 5.57
CA ASP A 83 -11.08 2.76 6.63
C ASP A 83 -9.98 1.79 7.04
N GLU A 84 -10.10 0.50 6.67
CA GLU A 84 -9.09 -0.52 6.93
C GLU A 84 -8.04 -0.62 5.81
N VAL A 85 -8.33 -0.14 4.59
CA VAL A 85 -7.44 -0.33 3.42
C VAL A 85 -7.05 0.97 2.72
N VAL A 86 -5.77 1.03 2.35
CA VAL A 86 -5.26 1.93 1.31
C VAL A 86 -4.97 1.07 0.07
N VAL A 87 -5.65 1.39 -1.03
CA VAL A 87 -5.54 0.67 -2.30
C VAL A 87 -4.32 1.20 -3.05
N GLU A 88 -3.26 0.39 -3.12
CA GLU A 88 -2.04 0.72 -3.87
C GLU A 88 -2.19 0.27 -5.33
N ILE A 89 -2.04 1.22 -6.23
CA ILE A 89 -2.01 1.00 -7.67
C ILE A 89 -0.55 0.84 -8.06
N LEU A 90 -0.20 -0.38 -8.50
CA LEU A 90 1.16 -0.74 -8.92
C LEU A 90 1.65 0.11 -10.10
N GLU A 91 2.95 0.43 -10.07
CA GLU A 91 3.72 1.12 -11.10
C GLU A 91 3.69 0.40 -12.46
N THR A 92 3.57 -0.94 -12.43
CA THR A 92 3.42 -1.77 -13.64
C THR A 92 2.12 -1.52 -14.41
N ILE A 93 1.12 -0.88 -13.79
CA ILE A 93 -0.18 -0.63 -14.41
C ILE A 93 -0.12 0.66 -15.24
N LYS A 94 -0.37 0.53 -16.54
CA LYS A 94 -0.39 1.69 -17.44
C LYS A 94 -1.61 2.59 -17.17
N PRO A 95 -1.42 3.92 -17.06
CA PRO A 95 -2.52 4.86 -16.91
C PRO A 95 -3.41 4.84 -18.16
N GLY A 96 -4.70 4.55 -17.96
CA GLY A 96 -5.68 4.44 -19.03
C GLY A 96 -7.11 4.68 -18.57
N LYS A 97 -8.04 4.79 -19.52
CA LYS A 97 -9.46 5.09 -19.23
C LYS A 97 -10.10 4.07 -18.29
N GLN A 98 -9.73 2.80 -18.40
CA GLN A 98 -10.24 1.72 -17.57
C GLN A 98 -9.80 1.88 -16.11
N LEU A 99 -8.49 2.00 -15.86
CA LEU A 99 -7.96 2.24 -14.52
C LEU A 99 -8.58 3.50 -13.89
N LEU A 100 -8.69 4.58 -14.67
CA LEU A 100 -9.29 5.83 -14.20
C LEU A 100 -10.74 5.65 -13.77
N ALA A 101 -11.51 4.79 -14.45
CA ALA A 101 -12.88 4.48 -14.06
C ALA A 101 -12.93 3.77 -12.69
N TYR A 102 -12.04 2.79 -12.46
CA TYR A 102 -11.93 2.12 -11.15
C TYR A 102 -11.52 3.08 -10.04
N CYS A 103 -10.52 3.95 -10.28
CA CYS A 103 -10.09 4.95 -9.30
C CYS A 103 -11.23 5.91 -8.91
N LYS A 104 -12.01 6.37 -9.89
CA LYS A 104 -13.17 7.25 -9.64
C LYS A 104 -14.23 6.58 -8.79
N ASP A 105 -14.53 5.32 -9.10
CA ASP A 105 -15.55 4.56 -8.40
C ASP A 105 -15.16 4.26 -6.95
N LEU A 106 -13.93 3.76 -6.73
CA LEU A 106 -13.38 3.53 -5.40
C LEU A 106 -13.30 4.82 -4.56
N HIS A 107 -12.82 5.92 -5.15
CA HIS A 107 -12.82 7.21 -4.46
C HIS A 107 -14.23 7.66 -4.08
N LYS A 108 -15.23 7.46 -4.95
CA LYS A 108 -16.64 7.78 -4.64
C LYS A 108 -17.19 6.94 -3.49
N LYS A 109 -16.70 5.71 -3.34
CA LYS A 109 -17.05 4.79 -2.24
C LYS A 109 -16.28 5.07 -0.94
N GLY A 110 -15.35 6.01 -0.95
CA GLY A 110 -14.62 6.47 0.24
C GLY A 110 -13.25 5.82 0.45
N TYR A 111 -12.78 5.00 -0.50
CA TYR A 111 -11.46 4.38 -0.40
C TYR A 111 -10.33 5.40 -0.57
N THR A 112 -9.26 5.19 0.20
CA THR A 112 -7.99 5.90 0.02
C THR A 112 -7.19 5.19 -1.07
N LEU A 113 -6.76 5.94 -2.10
CA LEU A 113 -5.95 5.41 -3.20
C LEU A 113 -4.52 5.95 -3.11
N ALA A 114 -3.56 5.06 -3.33
CA ALA A 114 -2.14 5.35 -3.42
C ALA A 114 -1.58 4.95 -4.79
N LEU A 115 -0.61 5.71 -5.31
CA LEU A 115 0.24 5.28 -6.43
C LEU A 115 1.54 4.73 -5.84
N ASP A 116 1.85 3.48 -6.15
CA ASP A 116 3.06 2.79 -5.70
C ASP A 116 4.23 3.03 -6.66
N ASP A 117 5.47 3.04 -6.14
CA ASP A 117 6.72 3.26 -6.90
C ASP A 117 6.56 4.27 -8.06
N TYR A 118 6.05 5.46 -7.75
CA TYR A 118 5.46 6.36 -8.76
C TYR A 118 6.47 6.97 -9.74
N GLU A 119 6.38 6.55 -11.00
CA GLU A 119 7.07 7.18 -12.13
C GLU A 119 6.21 8.26 -12.81
N HIS A 120 6.71 9.50 -12.84
CA HIS A 120 5.93 10.62 -13.36
C HIS A 120 5.70 10.55 -14.88
N GLN A 121 4.43 10.69 -15.28
CA GLN A 121 4.00 10.92 -16.65
C GLN A 121 2.81 11.89 -16.65
N SER A 122 2.74 12.78 -17.64
CA SER A 122 1.70 13.82 -17.71
C SER A 122 0.26 13.30 -17.67
N VAL A 123 0.03 12.09 -18.18
CA VAL A 123 -1.28 11.43 -18.18
C VAL A 123 -1.83 11.18 -16.76
N TRP A 124 -0.96 10.99 -15.77
CA TRP A 124 -1.35 10.79 -14.37
C TRP A 124 -2.07 11.98 -13.75
N ALA A 125 -1.94 13.18 -14.33
CA ALA A 125 -2.67 14.36 -13.86
C ALA A 125 -4.20 14.15 -13.81
N HIS A 126 -4.75 13.28 -14.68
CA HIS A 126 -6.17 12.93 -14.66
C HIS A 126 -6.60 12.10 -13.45
N PHE A 127 -5.65 11.48 -12.74
CA PHE A 127 -5.88 10.62 -11.58
C PHE A 127 -5.77 11.40 -10.26
N TYR A 128 -4.94 12.45 -10.20
CA TYR A 128 -4.67 13.24 -8.99
C TYR A 128 -5.91 13.70 -8.19
N PRO A 129 -7.08 14.03 -8.78
CA PRO A 129 -8.28 14.32 -8.01
C PRO A 129 -8.77 13.17 -7.11
N TYR A 130 -8.37 11.93 -7.41
CA TYR A 130 -8.83 10.70 -6.75
C TYR A 130 -7.75 10.02 -5.91
N ILE A 131 -6.49 10.42 -6.09
CA ILE A 131 -5.34 9.89 -5.35
C ILE A 131 -5.14 10.70 -4.07
N LYS A 132 -4.80 10.01 -2.97
CA LYS A 132 -4.48 10.63 -1.68
C LYS A 132 -3.02 10.50 -1.31
N ILE A 133 -2.33 9.48 -1.80
CA ILE A 133 -0.94 9.20 -1.46
C ILE A 133 -0.16 8.89 -2.73
N ILE A 134 1.05 9.43 -2.84
CA ILE A 134 2.01 9.03 -3.87
C ILE A 134 3.25 8.54 -3.14
N LYS A 135 3.63 7.29 -3.41
CA LYS A 135 4.80 6.64 -2.86
C LYS A 135 5.95 6.77 -3.86
N ILE A 136 7.15 7.09 -3.37
CA ILE A 136 8.34 7.26 -4.19
C ILE A 136 9.48 6.45 -3.56
N ASP A 137 10.01 5.50 -4.32
CA ASP A 137 11.29 4.88 -4.04
C ASP A 137 12.43 5.89 -4.26
N ILE A 138 13.04 6.33 -3.15
CA ILE A 138 14.12 7.32 -3.18
C ILE A 138 15.48 6.73 -3.55
N GLN A 139 15.59 5.40 -3.59
CA GLN A 139 16.81 4.70 -4.05
C GLN A 139 16.84 4.61 -5.58
N LEU A 140 15.66 4.57 -6.21
CA LEU A 140 15.52 4.56 -7.67
C LEU A 140 15.30 5.95 -8.27
N SER A 141 14.67 6.86 -7.53
CA SER A 141 14.32 8.19 -8.03
C SER A 141 15.39 9.24 -7.73
N GLY A 142 15.84 9.94 -8.75
CA GLY A 142 16.74 11.09 -8.59
C GLY A 142 16.05 12.30 -7.95
N LEU A 143 16.80 13.18 -7.30
CA LEU A 143 16.24 14.39 -6.69
C LEU A 143 15.49 15.30 -7.67
N ASP A 144 15.91 15.34 -8.93
CA ASP A 144 15.24 16.16 -9.94
C ASP A 144 13.88 15.55 -10.34
N GLU A 145 13.79 14.23 -10.44
CA GLU A 145 12.52 13.52 -10.68
C GLU A 145 11.55 13.72 -9.51
N ILE A 146 12.04 13.63 -8.27
CA ILE A 146 11.24 13.92 -7.07
C ILE A 146 10.69 15.35 -7.12
N ARG A 147 11.52 16.33 -7.51
CA ARG A 147 11.07 17.73 -7.66
C ARG A 147 10.05 17.91 -8.78
N GLU A 148 10.16 17.15 -9.88
CA GLU A 148 9.18 17.15 -10.95
C GLU A 148 7.83 16.63 -10.45
N VAL A 149 7.81 15.53 -9.69
CA VAL A 149 6.59 15.01 -9.08
C VAL A 149 5.96 16.05 -8.15
N LEU A 150 6.75 16.63 -7.23
CA LEU A 150 6.27 17.67 -6.30
C LEU A 150 5.69 18.89 -7.04
N LYS A 151 6.30 19.27 -8.16
CA LYS A 151 5.80 20.36 -9.00
C LYS A 151 4.49 19.98 -9.70
N ALA A 152 4.38 18.76 -10.22
CA ALA A 152 3.19 18.26 -10.89
C ALA A 152 1.98 18.13 -9.94
N THR A 153 2.23 17.81 -8.66
CA THR A 153 1.19 17.61 -7.64
C THR A 153 0.88 18.87 -6.84
N LYS A 154 1.58 19.99 -7.09
CA LYS A 154 1.46 21.25 -6.33
C LYS A 154 0.03 21.78 -6.21
N ASP A 155 -0.77 21.66 -7.28
CA ASP A 155 -2.16 22.13 -7.30
C ASP A 155 -3.15 21.14 -6.63
N TYR A 156 -2.63 20.04 -6.08
CA TYR A 156 -3.36 18.96 -5.42
C TYR A 156 -2.87 18.79 -3.97
N PRO A 157 -3.06 19.78 -3.08
CA PRO A 157 -2.51 19.78 -1.72
C PRO A 157 -3.07 18.69 -0.80
N HIS A 158 -4.12 17.97 -1.23
CA HIS A 158 -4.64 16.80 -0.54
C HIS A 158 -3.81 15.54 -0.76
N ILE A 159 -2.92 15.54 -1.76
CA ILE A 159 -2.00 14.43 -2.02
C ILE A 159 -0.86 14.50 -1.00
N LYS A 160 -0.59 13.36 -0.38
CA LYS A 160 0.47 13.17 0.59
C LYS A 160 1.62 12.39 -0.03
N MET A 161 2.84 12.80 0.26
CA MET A 161 4.03 12.15 -0.28
C MET A 161 4.57 11.15 0.74
N LEU A 162 4.87 9.93 0.28
CA LEU A 162 5.46 8.86 1.07
C LEU A 162 6.83 8.50 0.49
N ALA A 163 7.88 8.60 1.30
CA ALA A 163 9.23 8.21 0.91
C ALA A 163 9.47 6.76 1.30
N GLU A 164 9.77 5.92 0.31
CA GLU A 164 10.05 4.50 0.49
C GLU A 164 11.54 4.21 0.48
N LYS A 165 11.89 3.04 1.02
CA LYS A 165 13.27 2.54 1.09
C LYS A 165 14.24 3.57 1.70
N VAL A 166 13.79 4.24 2.76
CA VAL A 166 14.62 5.10 3.59
C VAL A 166 15.56 4.23 4.43
N GLU A 167 16.86 4.31 4.20
CA GLU A 167 17.89 3.48 4.85
C GLU A 167 18.74 4.27 5.84
N THR A 168 18.81 5.59 5.71
CA THR A 168 19.62 6.48 6.55
C THR A 168 18.84 7.67 7.11
N TYR A 169 19.42 8.31 8.14
CA TYR A 169 18.84 9.53 8.71
C TYR A 169 18.94 10.70 7.74
N GLU A 170 20.01 10.76 6.96
CA GLU A 170 20.28 11.80 5.97
C GLU A 170 19.23 11.78 4.85
N GLU A 171 18.85 10.59 4.37
CA GLU A 171 17.75 10.43 3.41
C GLU A 171 16.40 10.86 4.01
N TYR A 172 16.11 10.43 5.25
CA TYR A 172 14.91 10.88 5.96
C TYR A 172 14.86 12.40 6.08
N ASP A 173 15.93 13.03 6.54
CA ASP A 173 15.98 14.49 6.73
C ASP A 173 15.81 15.20 5.37
N GLN A 174 16.47 14.71 4.32
CA GLN A 174 16.34 15.29 2.98
C GLN A 174 14.89 15.24 2.47
N MET A 175 14.21 14.10 2.58
CA MET A 175 12.81 13.97 2.16
C MET A 175 11.87 14.77 3.07
N PHE A 176 12.16 14.83 4.37
CA PHE A 176 11.43 15.68 5.32
C PHE A 176 11.52 17.16 4.96
N GLN A 177 12.72 17.67 4.63
CA GLN A 177 12.91 19.06 4.18
C GLN A 177 12.22 19.35 2.85
N LEU A 178 12.06 18.35 1.98
CA LEU A 178 11.29 18.46 0.73
C LEU A 178 9.76 18.44 0.94
N GLY A 179 9.31 18.20 2.17
CA GLY A 179 7.89 18.25 2.55
C GLY A 179 7.17 16.91 2.49
N PHE A 180 7.88 15.78 2.51
CA PHE A 180 7.24 14.47 2.61
C PHE A 180 6.47 14.29 3.92
N ASP A 181 5.32 13.63 3.84
CA ASP A 181 4.40 13.45 4.96
C ASP A 181 4.61 12.11 5.68
N TYR A 182 4.96 11.07 4.93
CA TYR A 182 5.10 9.69 5.38
C TYR A 182 6.42 9.07 4.97
N PHE A 183 6.88 8.09 5.74
CA PHE A 183 8.19 7.46 5.56
C PHE A 183 8.13 5.96 5.86
N GLN A 184 8.81 5.18 5.03
CA GLN A 184 8.94 3.74 5.13
C GLN A 184 10.34 3.31 4.73
N GLY A 185 10.95 2.40 5.48
CA GLY A 185 12.28 1.89 5.17
C GLY A 185 13.02 1.30 6.37
N TYR A 186 14.14 0.64 6.08
CA TYR A 186 14.93 -0.09 7.08
C TYR A 186 15.56 0.79 8.14
N PHE A 187 15.72 2.09 7.88
CA PHE A 187 16.10 3.07 8.89
C PHE A 187 15.17 3.04 10.11
N PHE A 188 13.87 2.84 9.87
CA PHE A 188 12.85 2.85 10.92
C PHE A 188 12.60 1.45 11.48
N ALA A 189 12.30 0.50 10.59
CA ALA A 189 12.05 -0.88 10.95
C ALA A 189 12.16 -1.80 9.73
N LYS A 190 12.61 -3.03 9.97
CA LYS A 190 12.53 -4.11 8.97
C LYS A 190 11.12 -4.73 8.98
N PRO A 191 10.67 -5.32 7.85
CA PRO A 191 9.43 -6.07 7.80
C PRO A 191 9.39 -7.17 8.87
N GLU A 192 8.25 -7.29 9.53
CA GLU A 192 8.00 -8.28 10.58
C GLU A 192 7.07 -9.36 10.03
N MET A 193 7.49 -10.64 10.10
CA MET A 193 6.64 -11.77 9.73
C MET A 193 5.57 -11.99 10.78
N ILE A 194 4.30 -11.94 10.36
CA ILE A 194 3.17 -12.35 11.18
C ILE A 194 2.68 -13.71 10.69
N LYS A 195 2.46 -14.61 11.66
CA LYS A 195 1.77 -15.87 11.44
C LYS A 195 0.46 -15.85 12.19
N THR A 196 -0.63 -16.05 11.47
CA THR A 196 -1.94 -16.31 12.05
C THR A 196 -2.36 -17.74 11.73
N LYS A 197 -3.02 -18.40 12.71
CA LYS A 197 -3.56 -19.75 12.52
C LYS A 197 -5.04 -19.62 12.17
N ASN A 198 -5.48 -20.20 11.06
CA ASN A 198 -6.90 -20.44 10.88
C ASN A 198 -7.37 -21.45 11.93
N LEU A 199 -8.44 -21.13 12.65
CA LEU A 199 -9.26 -22.14 13.29
C LEU A 199 -10.01 -22.88 12.18
N SER A 200 -10.00 -24.22 12.19
CA SER A 200 -10.86 -24.97 11.29
C SER A 200 -12.34 -24.70 11.61
N PRO A 201 -13.28 -24.88 10.67
CA PRO A 201 -14.71 -24.77 10.95
C PRO A 201 -15.14 -25.65 12.15
N SER A 202 -14.50 -26.80 12.32
CA SER A 202 -14.67 -27.68 13.47
C SER A 202 -14.13 -27.14 14.80
N GLN A 203 -13.13 -26.26 14.78
CA GLN A 203 -12.62 -25.57 15.96
C GLN A 203 -13.47 -24.35 16.32
N MET A 204 -14.07 -23.67 15.34
CA MET A 204 -15.02 -22.56 15.59
C MET A 204 -16.35 -23.05 16.17
N ALA A 205 -16.82 -24.24 15.77
CA ALA A 205 -18.06 -24.82 16.30
C ALA A 205 -17.96 -25.30 17.78
N MET A 206 -16.77 -25.25 18.37
CA MET A 206 -16.50 -25.64 19.77
C MET A 206 -16.09 -24.46 20.66
N ALA A 207 -16.15 -23.22 20.16
CA ALA A 207 -15.85 -22.00 20.92
C ALA A 207 -17.13 -21.30 21.41
#